data_AF-A0A9P1MWI0-F1
#
_entry.id   AF-A0A9P1MWI0-F1
#
_cell.length_a   1.000
_cell.length_b   1.000
_cell.length_c   1.000
_cell.angle_alpha   90.00
_cell.angle_beta   90.00
_cell.angle_gamma   90.00
#
_symmetry.space_group_name_H-M   'P 1'
#
loop_
_entity.id
_entity.type
_entity.pdbx_description
1 polymer ?
#
loop_
_entity_poly.entity_id
_entity_poly.type
_entity_poly.pdbx_seq_one_letter_code
_entity_poly.pdbx_strand_id
1 'polypeptide(L)'
;MSRIFYLNGERLICDDEESFARIKNLFPPTFVVEDKSEWIPQETMLKYTATTLLERAKFYFNQSPADLVQCSEKLWYAAVFSVKSKYLTSGPGIDLRSHKSLRKFCRFAISQCFKLGKISEGIFWQLCDLWRQAEMMHKFVYATVNCHPTKFEDVIKEMTFFVDTFAQLDGDLIWRNFEAQFIAKTEPGVVVTRCEDVVCLGGTDYSCSFSVIVE
;
A
#
# COMPACT_ATOMS: atom_id res chain seq x y z
N MET A 1 -3.65 -36.35 11.80
CA MET A 1 -3.31 -35.47 10.65
C MET A 1 -2.50 -34.32 11.21
N SER A 2 -1.36 -34.00 10.63
CA SER A 2 -0.54 -32.88 11.10
C SER A 2 -1.25 -31.55 10.84
N ARG A 3 -1.37 -30.69 11.86
CA ARG A 3 -1.89 -29.32 11.73
C ARG A 3 -0.74 -28.33 11.75
N ILE A 4 -0.80 -27.37 10.82
CA ILE A 4 0.15 -26.26 10.73
C ILE A 4 -0.54 -25.02 11.31
N PHE A 5 0.12 -24.32 12.22
CA PHE A 5 -0.35 -23.03 12.72
C PHE A 5 0.80 -22.04 12.82
N TYR A 6 0.45 -20.76 12.95
CA TYR A 6 1.41 -19.67 12.99
C TYR A 6 1.31 -18.94 14.33
N LEU A 7 2.46 -18.62 14.93
CA LEU A 7 2.57 -17.83 16.15
C LEU A 7 3.47 -16.63 15.86
N ASN A 8 2.92 -15.42 15.88
CA ASN A 8 3.67 -14.19 15.52
C ASN A 8 4.40 -14.27 14.16
N GLY A 9 3.82 -14.97 13.18
CA GLY A 9 4.42 -15.17 11.85
C GLY A 9 5.36 -16.38 11.73
N GLU A 10 5.76 -17.00 12.84
CA GLU A 10 6.58 -18.21 12.84
C GLU A 10 5.72 -19.47 12.64
N ARG A 11 6.16 -20.37 11.76
CA ARG A 11 5.43 -21.59 11.40
C ARG A 11 5.72 -22.70 12.41
N LEU A 12 4.68 -23.28 12.98
CA LEU A 12 4.74 -24.46 13.85
C LEU A 12 3.94 -25.61 13.23
N ILE A 13 4.45 -26.84 13.40
CA ILE A 13 3.79 -28.06 12.93
C ILE A 13 3.49 -28.91 14.18
N CYS A 14 2.24 -29.35 14.31
CA CYS A 14 1.83 -30.34 15.29
C CYS A 14 1.39 -31.60 14.56
N ASP A 15 1.91 -32.74 14.97
CA ASP A 15 1.68 -34.00 14.27
C ASP A 15 0.31 -34.63 14.59
N ASP A 16 -0.34 -34.16 15.67
CA ASP A 16 -1.63 -34.64 16.13
C ASP A 16 -2.54 -33.51 16.70
N GLU A 17 -3.84 -33.79 16.74
CA GLU A 17 -4.92 -32.84 17.08
C GLU A 17 -4.99 -32.55 18.59
N GLU A 18 -4.56 -33.49 19.42
CA GLU A 18 -4.55 -33.35 20.88
C GLU A 18 -3.43 -32.40 21.33
N SER A 19 -2.26 -32.50 20.70
CA SER A 19 -1.14 -31.56 20.84
C SER A 19 -1.53 -30.14 20.41
N PHE A 20 -2.28 -30.00 19.31
CA PHE A 20 -2.77 -28.70 18.85
C PHE A 20 -3.71 -28.03 19.88
N ALA A 21 -4.68 -28.77 20.40
CA ALA A 21 -5.63 -28.26 21.40
C ALA A 21 -4.91 -27.84 22.70
N ARG A 22 -3.90 -28.60 23.14
CA ARG A 22 -3.09 -28.26 24.31
C ARG A 22 -2.28 -26.98 24.08
N ILE A 23 -1.63 -26.85 22.92
CA ILE A 23 -0.79 -25.69 22.61
C ILE A 23 -1.64 -24.43 22.45
N LYS A 24 -2.81 -24.52 21.82
CA LYS A 24 -3.77 -23.41 21.73
C LYS A 24 -4.15 -22.84 23.10
N ASN A 25 -4.29 -23.69 24.11
CA ASN A 25 -4.63 -23.28 25.48
C ASN A 25 -3.44 -22.74 26.29
N LEU A 26 -2.19 -22.92 25.81
CA LEU A 26 -0.99 -22.40 26.47
C LEU A 26 -0.71 -20.93 26.14
N PHE A 27 -1.32 -20.39 25.09
CA PHE A 27 -1.13 -19.00 24.68
C PHE A 27 -2.30 -18.12 25.13
N PRO A 28 -2.04 -16.96 25.78
CA PRO A 28 -3.09 -16.04 26.18
C PRO A 28 -3.86 -15.48 24.98
N PRO A 29 -5.07 -14.89 25.18
CA PRO A 29 -5.96 -14.41 24.11
C PRO A 29 -5.35 -13.40 23.13
N THR A 30 -4.19 -12.84 23.47
CA THR A 30 -3.42 -11.92 22.62
C THR A 30 -2.65 -12.62 21.49
N PHE A 31 -2.56 -13.95 21.50
CA PHE A 31 -1.94 -14.71 20.41
C PHE A 31 -3.02 -15.27 19.48
N VAL A 32 -2.99 -14.84 18.22
CA VAL A 32 -3.90 -15.34 17.19
C VAL A 32 -3.39 -16.70 16.71
N VAL A 33 -4.07 -17.77 17.10
CA VAL A 33 -3.85 -19.10 16.53
C VAL A 33 -4.77 -19.25 15.32
N GLU A 34 -4.20 -19.08 14.12
CA GLU A 34 -4.92 -19.22 12.84
C GLU A 34 -4.96 -20.70 12.41
N ASP A 35 -6.16 -21.30 12.40
CA ASP A 35 -6.37 -22.64 11.83
C ASP A 35 -6.58 -22.54 10.31
N LYS A 36 -5.56 -22.90 9.53
CA LYS A 36 -5.59 -22.82 8.06
C LYS A 36 -6.12 -24.08 7.38
N SER A 37 -6.62 -25.07 8.12
CA SER A 37 -7.20 -26.28 7.51
C SER A 37 -8.54 -26.02 6.81
N GLU A 38 -9.25 -24.95 7.19
CA GLU A 38 -10.48 -24.48 6.55
C GLU A 38 -10.24 -23.38 5.50
N TRP A 39 -8.99 -22.97 5.29
CA TRP A 39 -8.63 -22.10 4.17
C TRP A 39 -8.79 -22.90 2.88
N ILE A 40 -9.92 -22.70 2.23
CA ILE A 40 -10.25 -23.19 0.88
C ILE A 40 -8.98 -23.09 0.01
N PRO A 41 -8.50 -24.19 -0.60
CA PRO A 41 -7.33 -24.21 -1.48
C PRO A 41 -7.48 -23.39 -2.79
N GLN A 42 -8.32 -22.36 -2.81
CA GLN A 42 -8.82 -21.69 -4.00
C GLN A 42 -9.14 -20.20 -3.80
N GLU A 43 -8.59 -19.53 -2.77
CA GLU A 43 -8.05 -18.21 -3.10
C GLU A 43 -6.81 -18.47 -3.94
N THR A 44 -6.99 -18.59 -5.26
CA THR A 44 -6.07 -17.90 -6.19
C THR A 44 -5.77 -16.57 -5.52
N MET A 45 -4.58 -16.40 -4.91
CA MET A 45 -4.24 -15.16 -4.19
C MET A 45 -4.67 -14.01 -5.08
N LEU A 46 -5.75 -13.34 -4.70
CA LEU A 46 -6.37 -12.38 -5.59
C LEU A 46 -5.31 -11.33 -5.83
N LYS A 47 -4.82 -11.21 -7.06
CA LYS A 47 -3.83 -10.19 -7.39
C LYS A 47 -4.50 -8.85 -7.16
N TYR A 48 -4.12 -8.18 -6.10
CA TYR A 48 -4.65 -6.88 -5.74
C TYR A 48 -3.98 -5.83 -6.62
N THR A 49 -4.79 -5.00 -7.25
CA THR A 49 -4.41 -3.73 -7.85
C THR A 49 -5.03 -2.58 -7.06
N ALA A 50 -4.57 -1.35 -7.31
CA ALA A 50 -5.21 -0.16 -6.74
C ALA A 50 -6.73 -0.13 -7.01
N THR A 51 -7.17 -0.53 -8.22
CA THR A 51 -8.59 -0.62 -8.58
C THR A 51 -9.34 -1.66 -7.74
N THR A 52 -8.79 -2.87 -7.56
CA THR A 52 -9.44 -3.88 -6.70
C THR A 52 -9.55 -3.41 -5.25
N LEU A 53 -8.58 -2.62 -4.76
CA LEU A 53 -8.64 -2.04 -3.41
C LEU A 53 -9.73 -0.98 -3.31
N LEU A 54 -9.93 -0.15 -4.34
CA LEU A 54 -11.06 0.79 -4.42
C LEU A 54 -12.41 0.07 -4.45
N GLU A 55 -12.53 -1.04 -5.16
CA GLU A 55 -13.74 -1.87 -5.17
C GLU A 55 -14.03 -2.47 -3.80
N ARG A 56 -13.00 -2.94 -3.10
CA ARG A 56 -13.12 -3.41 -1.71
C ARG A 56 -13.52 -2.29 -0.76
N ALA A 57 -12.99 -1.07 -0.94
CA ALA A 57 -13.42 0.08 -0.14
C ALA A 57 -14.93 0.35 -0.31
N LYS A 58 -15.41 0.37 -1.56
CA LYS A 58 -16.84 0.52 -1.88
C LYS A 58 -17.69 -0.59 -1.28
N PHE A 59 -17.20 -1.84 -1.33
CA PHE A 59 -17.87 -2.98 -0.72
C PHE A 59 -18.10 -2.76 0.78
N TYR A 60 -17.07 -2.37 1.55
CA TYR A 60 -17.18 -2.13 2.99
C TYR A 60 -18.08 -0.93 3.32
N PHE A 61 -18.01 0.14 2.51
CA PHE A 61 -18.89 1.30 2.65
C PHE A 61 -20.38 0.96 2.47
N ASN A 62 -20.70 0.03 1.57
CA ASN A 62 -22.07 -0.35 1.24
C ASN A 62 -22.67 -1.43 2.17
N GLN A 63 -21.95 -1.88 3.19
CA GLN A 63 -22.48 -2.82 4.19
C GLN A 63 -23.54 -2.15 5.10
N SER A 64 -24.31 -2.97 5.82
CA SER A 64 -25.31 -2.51 6.77
C SER A 64 -25.07 -3.16 8.15
N PRO A 65 -24.45 -2.45 9.11
CA PRO A 65 -23.92 -1.08 9.01
C PRO A 65 -22.62 -1.01 8.19
N ALA A 66 -22.31 0.19 7.67
CA ALA A 66 -21.10 0.43 6.89
C ALA A 66 -19.84 0.23 7.75
N ASP A 67 -18.85 -0.51 7.23
CA ASP A 67 -17.55 -0.67 7.87
C ASP A 67 -16.58 0.42 7.38
N LEU A 68 -16.64 1.58 8.03
CA LEU A 68 -15.83 2.74 7.65
C LEU A 68 -14.34 2.56 7.95
N VAL A 69 -14.00 1.71 8.94
CA VAL A 69 -12.60 1.40 9.26
C VAL A 69 -12.00 0.61 8.10
N GLN A 70 -12.64 -0.48 7.69
CA GLN A 70 -12.18 -1.26 6.55
C GLN A 70 -12.21 -0.44 5.24
N CYS A 71 -13.24 0.38 5.03
CA CYS A 71 -13.29 1.29 3.88
C CYS A 71 -12.07 2.23 3.85
N SER A 72 -11.79 2.93 4.96
CA SER A 72 -10.66 3.87 5.05
C SER A 72 -9.31 3.20 4.81
N GLU A 73 -9.12 1.98 5.33
CA GLU A 73 -7.90 1.22 5.16
C GLU A 73 -7.67 0.84 3.69
N LYS A 74 -8.72 0.38 2.99
CA LYS A 74 -8.60 0.03 1.57
C LYS A 74 -8.38 1.25 0.68
N LEU A 75 -8.95 2.41 1.03
CA LEU A 75 -8.64 3.67 0.34
C LEU A 75 -7.17 4.08 0.51
N TRP A 76 -6.63 3.97 1.72
CA TRP A 76 -5.20 4.18 1.97
C TRP A 76 -4.33 3.22 1.16
N TYR A 77 -4.63 1.92 1.21
CA TYR A 77 -3.85 0.94 0.46
C TYR A 77 -3.95 1.13 -1.05
N ALA A 78 -5.09 1.57 -1.60
CA ALA A 78 -5.21 1.90 -3.01
C ALA A 78 -4.25 3.04 -3.40
N ALA A 79 -4.16 4.09 -2.59
CA ALA A 79 -3.23 5.20 -2.81
C ALA A 79 -1.77 4.74 -2.73
N VAL A 80 -1.40 3.98 -1.69
CA VAL A 80 -0.05 3.43 -1.51
C VAL A 80 0.32 2.52 -2.68
N PHE A 81 -0.60 1.65 -3.09
CA PHE A 81 -0.38 0.75 -4.22
C PHE A 81 -0.08 1.56 -5.47
N SER A 82 -0.90 2.57 -5.80
CA SER A 82 -0.71 3.40 -7.00
C SER A 82 0.67 4.08 -7.02
N VAL A 83 1.11 4.63 -5.87
CA VAL A 83 2.44 5.23 -5.76
C VAL A 83 3.54 4.18 -5.90
N LYS A 84 3.48 3.08 -5.14
CA LYS A 84 4.51 2.03 -5.20
C LYS A 84 4.61 1.40 -6.57
N SER A 85 3.49 1.00 -7.16
CA SER A 85 3.47 0.36 -8.48
C SER A 85 4.05 1.30 -9.54
N LYS A 86 3.73 2.61 -9.49
CA LYS A 86 4.31 3.58 -10.42
C LYS A 86 5.84 3.60 -10.36
N TYR A 87 6.43 3.58 -9.17
CA TYR A 87 7.89 3.57 -9.00
C TYR A 87 8.53 2.23 -9.34
N LEU A 88 7.88 1.11 -9.01
CA LEU A 88 8.34 -0.22 -9.37
C LEU A 88 8.31 -0.47 -10.89
N THR A 89 7.37 0.16 -11.61
CA THR A 89 7.27 0.04 -13.08
C THR A 89 7.96 1.18 -13.84
N SER A 90 8.63 2.11 -13.15
CA SER A 90 9.36 3.21 -13.81
C SER A 90 10.84 2.86 -13.93
N GLY A 91 11.36 2.84 -15.16
CA GLY A 91 12.75 2.50 -15.44
C GLY A 91 13.13 1.11 -14.89
N PRO A 92 14.24 0.97 -14.13
CA PRO A 92 14.72 -0.30 -13.60
C PRO A 92 14.05 -0.73 -12.28
N GLY A 93 12.99 -0.04 -11.87
CA GLY A 93 12.21 -0.33 -10.66
C GLY A 93 12.83 0.24 -9.38
N ILE A 94 12.02 0.99 -8.62
CA ILE A 94 12.42 1.65 -7.37
C ILE A 94 11.48 1.21 -6.24
N ASP A 95 12.02 0.58 -5.20
CA ASP A 95 11.28 0.21 -3.99
C ASP A 95 11.29 1.35 -2.95
N LEU A 96 10.09 1.78 -2.55
CA LEU A 96 9.88 2.80 -1.53
C LEU A 96 9.62 2.14 -0.17
N ARG A 97 10.61 2.17 0.74
CA ARG A 97 10.63 1.35 1.97
C ARG A 97 10.07 2.01 3.23
N SER A 98 9.60 3.25 3.16
CA SER A 98 9.04 3.93 4.35
C SER A 98 7.85 4.83 4.01
N HIS A 99 7.03 5.17 5.02
CA HIS A 99 5.96 6.17 4.86
C HIS A 99 6.51 7.54 4.45
N LYS A 100 7.70 7.92 4.96
CA LYS A 100 8.38 9.15 4.55
C LYS A 100 8.80 9.09 3.08
N SER A 101 9.29 7.94 2.62
CA SER A 101 9.59 7.69 1.20
C SER A 101 8.33 7.86 0.36
N LEU A 102 7.22 7.19 0.71
CA LEU A 102 5.95 7.31 -0.02
C LEU A 102 5.50 8.76 -0.15
N ARG A 103 5.52 9.53 0.95
CA ARG A 103 5.16 10.95 0.93
C ARG A 103 6.10 11.79 0.05
N LYS A 104 7.42 11.67 0.23
CA LYS A 104 8.41 12.46 -0.53
C LYS A 104 8.29 12.15 -2.03
N PHE A 105 8.21 10.87 -2.37
CA PHE A 105 8.23 10.41 -3.75
C PHE A 105 6.87 10.55 -4.46
N CYS A 106 5.75 10.47 -3.76
CA CYS A 106 4.45 10.91 -4.31
C CYS A 106 4.52 12.38 -4.76
N ARG A 107 4.98 13.27 -3.87
CA ARG A 107 5.11 14.70 -4.19
C ARG A 107 6.14 14.95 -5.30
N PHE A 108 7.25 14.21 -5.30
CA PHE A 108 8.26 14.30 -6.35
C PHE A 108 7.65 13.98 -7.71
N ALA A 109 6.98 12.84 -7.88
CA ALA A 109 6.39 12.42 -9.14
C ALA A 109 5.41 13.47 -9.69
N ILE A 110 4.49 13.93 -8.83
CA ILE A 110 3.52 14.99 -9.17
C ILE A 110 4.24 16.28 -9.61
N SER A 111 5.28 16.68 -8.87
CA SER A 111 6.06 17.90 -9.16
C SER A 111 6.81 17.82 -10.50
N GLN A 112 7.39 16.67 -10.84
CA GLN A 112 8.12 16.53 -12.11
C GLN A 112 7.17 16.58 -13.31
N CYS A 113 6.02 15.90 -13.22
CA CYS A 113 5.00 15.96 -14.27
C CYS A 113 4.42 17.38 -14.42
N PHE A 114 4.22 18.11 -13.32
CA PHE A 114 3.75 19.50 -13.38
C PHE A 114 4.78 20.45 -14.04
N LYS A 115 6.05 20.39 -13.61
CA LYS A 115 7.11 21.27 -14.13
C LYS A 115 7.30 21.18 -15.65
N LEU A 116 6.94 20.05 -16.25
CA LEU A 116 7.05 19.81 -17.69
C LEU A 116 5.70 19.87 -18.41
N GLY A 117 4.68 20.44 -17.77
CA GLY A 117 3.37 20.69 -18.38
C GLY A 117 2.57 19.43 -18.70
N LYS A 118 2.89 18.28 -18.08
CA LYS A 118 2.14 17.03 -18.26
C LYS A 118 0.81 17.04 -17.50
N ILE A 119 0.71 17.87 -16.47
CA ILE A 119 -0.51 18.12 -15.70
C ILE A 119 -0.67 19.63 -15.47
N SER A 120 -1.90 20.10 -15.33
CA SER A 120 -2.19 21.50 -15.01
C SER A 120 -1.93 21.81 -13.53
N GLU A 121 -1.86 23.10 -13.17
CA GLU A 121 -1.70 23.54 -11.78
C GLU A 121 -2.85 23.06 -10.87
N GLY A 122 -4.09 23.08 -11.38
CA GLY A 122 -5.24 22.57 -10.63
C GLY A 122 -5.09 21.09 -10.27
N ILE A 123 -4.65 20.28 -11.23
CA ILE A 123 -4.39 18.85 -11.01
C ILE A 123 -3.22 18.65 -10.05
N PHE A 124 -2.16 19.46 -10.15
CA PHE A 124 -1.02 19.42 -9.23
C PHE A 124 -1.45 19.59 -7.77
N TRP A 125 -2.22 20.64 -7.47
CA TRP A 125 -2.68 20.91 -6.11
C TRP A 125 -3.68 19.86 -5.64
N GLN A 126 -4.61 19.45 -6.51
CA GLN A 126 -5.59 18.41 -6.20
C GLN A 126 -4.91 17.09 -5.83
N LEU A 127 -3.94 16.60 -6.61
CA LEU A 127 -3.23 15.36 -6.27
C LEU A 127 -2.45 15.47 -4.96
N CYS A 128 -1.86 16.63 -4.65
CA CYS A 128 -1.18 16.85 -3.39
C CYS A 128 -2.13 16.78 -2.18
N ASP A 129 -3.34 17.36 -2.32
CA ASP A 129 -4.35 17.34 -1.26
C ASP A 129 -4.96 15.95 -1.08
N LEU A 130 -5.21 15.23 -2.18
CA LEU A 130 -5.69 13.86 -2.16
C LEU A 130 -4.71 12.88 -1.51
N TRP A 131 -3.40 13.07 -1.69
CA TRP A 131 -2.41 12.30 -0.92
C TRP A 131 -2.52 12.57 0.59
N ARG A 132 -2.68 13.84 1.01
CA ARG A 132 -2.89 14.15 2.44
C ARG A 132 -4.17 13.52 2.97
N GLN A 133 -5.22 13.48 2.17
CA GLN A 133 -6.47 12.81 2.51
C GLN A 133 -6.28 11.29 2.66
N ALA A 134 -5.49 10.65 1.79
CA ALA A 134 -5.11 9.25 1.95
C ALA A 134 -4.39 9.00 3.28
N GLU A 135 -3.46 9.87 3.65
CA GLU A 135 -2.78 9.80 4.95
C GLU A 135 -3.73 10.01 6.13
N MET A 136 -4.78 10.82 5.97
CA MET A 136 -5.85 10.94 6.97
C MET A 136 -6.69 9.66 7.07
N MET A 137 -6.98 8.99 5.96
CA MET A 137 -7.69 7.69 5.98
C MET A 137 -6.87 6.63 6.71
N HIS A 138 -5.56 6.60 6.50
CA HIS A 138 -4.66 5.73 7.27
C HIS A 138 -4.74 6.00 8.79
N LYS A 139 -4.81 7.28 9.19
CA LYS A 139 -4.94 7.68 10.60
C LYS A 139 -6.32 7.38 11.19
N PHE A 140 -7.37 7.42 10.38
CA PHE A 140 -8.74 7.10 10.78
C PHE A 140 -8.84 5.66 11.32
N VAL A 141 -8.11 4.71 10.71
CA VAL A 141 -8.02 3.32 11.17
C VAL A 141 -7.58 3.23 12.65
N TYR A 142 -6.72 4.15 13.09
CA TYR A 142 -6.23 4.20 14.48
C TYR A 142 -7.12 5.06 15.40
N ALA A 143 -8.32 5.43 14.96
CA ALA A 143 -9.25 6.33 15.67
C ALA A 143 -8.63 7.71 16.05
N THR A 144 -7.58 8.14 15.34
CA THR A 144 -6.85 9.38 15.67
C THR A 144 -7.40 10.63 14.98
N VAL A 145 -8.40 10.50 14.12
CA VAL A 145 -8.98 11.61 13.35
C VAL A 145 -10.51 11.47 13.27
N ASN A 146 -11.22 12.57 13.56
CA ASN A 146 -12.65 12.70 13.34
C ASN A 146 -12.95 12.94 11.85
N CYS A 147 -12.97 11.89 11.03
CA CYS A 147 -13.59 11.97 9.71
C CYS A 147 -15.10 11.73 9.86
N HIS A 148 -15.92 12.66 9.39
CA HIS A 148 -17.37 12.51 9.50
C HIS A 148 -17.87 11.45 8.51
N PRO A 149 -18.64 10.43 8.95
CA PRO A 149 -19.14 9.34 8.10
C PRO A 149 -19.79 9.78 6.78
N THR A 150 -20.49 10.92 6.80
CA THR A 150 -21.21 11.46 5.64
C THR A 150 -20.30 11.92 4.49
N LYS A 151 -18.98 11.99 4.69
CA LYS A 151 -18.03 12.41 3.66
C LYS A 151 -17.39 11.25 2.91
N PHE A 152 -17.61 10.00 3.33
CA PHE A 152 -16.91 8.85 2.77
C PHE A 152 -17.22 8.61 1.28
N GLU A 153 -18.44 8.93 0.83
CA GLU A 153 -18.78 8.80 -0.59
C GLU A 153 -17.91 9.72 -1.48
N ASP A 154 -17.71 10.98 -1.05
CA ASP A 154 -16.85 11.93 -1.74
C ASP A 154 -15.39 11.49 -1.68
N VAL A 155 -14.92 11.05 -0.51
CA VAL A 155 -13.55 10.53 -0.33
C VAL A 155 -13.28 9.35 -1.27
N ILE A 156 -14.25 8.44 -1.49
CA ILE A 156 -14.10 7.31 -2.42
C ILE A 156 -13.94 7.82 -3.87
N LYS A 157 -14.75 8.80 -4.29
CA LYS A 157 -14.66 9.39 -5.65
C LYS A 157 -13.33 10.10 -5.86
N GLU A 158 -12.92 10.89 -4.86
CA GLU A 158 -11.66 11.60 -4.80
C GLU A 158 -10.45 10.65 -4.84
N MET A 159 -10.49 9.54 -4.11
CA MET A 159 -9.43 8.53 -4.14
C MET A 159 -9.39 7.78 -5.47
N THR A 160 -10.55 7.52 -6.08
CA THR A 160 -10.62 6.95 -7.43
C THR A 160 -9.91 7.86 -8.43
N PHE A 161 -10.23 9.17 -8.40
CA PHE A 161 -9.56 10.16 -9.23
C PHE A 161 -8.04 10.21 -8.99
N PHE A 162 -7.60 10.18 -7.73
CA PHE A 162 -6.18 10.13 -7.39
C PHE A 162 -5.49 8.90 -8.02
N VAL A 163 -6.05 7.71 -7.81
CA VAL A 163 -5.48 6.45 -8.33
C VAL A 163 -5.38 6.49 -9.85
N ASP A 164 -6.45 6.88 -10.53
CA ASP A 164 -6.51 6.90 -11.99
C ASP A 164 -5.54 7.92 -12.59
N THR A 165 -5.49 9.13 -12.01
CA THR A 165 -4.63 10.21 -12.49
C THR A 165 -3.15 9.91 -12.19
N PHE A 166 -2.86 9.39 -10.99
CA PHE A 166 -1.48 9.05 -10.61
C PHE A 166 -0.94 7.89 -11.47
N ALA A 167 -1.79 6.92 -11.82
CA ALA A 167 -1.43 5.83 -12.74
C ALA A 167 -1.07 6.33 -14.16
N GLN A 168 -1.53 7.51 -14.56
CA GLN A 168 -1.22 8.11 -15.86
C GLN A 168 0.04 8.99 -15.87
N LEU A 169 0.67 9.23 -14.71
CA LEU A 169 1.92 10.00 -14.66
C LEU A 169 3.03 9.32 -15.48
N ASP A 170 3.83 10.13 -16.15
CA ASP A 170 4.90 9.71 -17.06
C ASP A 170 6.05 9.04 -16.27
N GLY A 171 6.11 7.71 -16.31
CA GLY A 171 7.08 6.90 -15.57
C GLY A 171 8.52 7.11 -16.03
N ASP A 172 8.74 7.27 -17.34
CA ASP A 172 10.06 7.54 -17.91
C ASP A 172 10.59 8.90 -17.46
N LEU A 173 9.69 9.87 -17.34
CA LEU A 173 10.02 11.16 -16.78
C LEU A 173 10.38 11.08 -15.29
N ILE A 174 9.59 10.34 -14.51
CA ILE A 174 9.86 10.12 -13.07
C ILE A 174 11.23 9.48 -12.90
N TRP A 175 11.54 8.43 -13.67
CA TRP A 175 12.82 7.75 -13.63
C TRP A 175 13.99 8.67 -13.97
N ARG A 176 13.96 9.36 -15.11
CA ARG A 176 15.06 10.25 -15.53
C ARG A 176 15.38 11.32 -14.49
N ASN A 177 14.35 11.92 -13.89
CA ASN A 177 14.55 12.93 -12.85
C ASN A 177 15.00 12.31 -11.53
N PHE A 178 14.53 11.10 -11.21
CA PHE A 178 14.99 10.38 -10.03
C PHE A 178 16.49 10.08 -10.12
N GLU A 179 16.94 9.56 -11.27
CA GLU A 179 18.35 9.29 -11.53
C GLU A 179 19.19 10.57 -11.42
N ALA A 180 18.76 11.65 -12.09
CA ALA A 180 19.48 12.92 -12.08
C ALA A 180 19.56 13.58 -10.68
N GLN A 181 18.55 13.40 -9.84
CA GLN A 181 18.47 14.07 -8.54
C GLN A 181 18.97 13.23 -7.36
N PHE A 182 18.78 11.91 -7.37
CA PHE A 182 19.04 11.08 -6.19
C PHE A 182 20.12 10.02 -6.40
N ILE A 183 20.47 9.69 -7.66
CA ILE A 183 21.60 8.79 -7.97
C ILE A 183 22.83 9.63 -8.30
N ALA A 184 22.70 10.55 -9.26
CA ALA A 184 23.80 11.40 -9.69
C ALA A 184 24.16 12.47 -8.65
N LYS A 185 23.24 12.78 -7.73
CA LYS A 185 23.43 13.75 -6.65
C LYS A 185 22.96 13.14 -5.34
N THR A 186 23.67 13.45 -4.26
CA THR A 186 23.23 13.10 -2.92
C THR A 186 22.24 14.15 -2.44
N GLU A 187 21.04 13.72 -2.03
CA GLU A 187 20.08 14.58 -1.36
C GLU A 187 20.11 14.28 0.16
N PRO A 188 20.32 15.29 1.02
CA PRO A 188 20.26 15.11 2.47
C PRO A 188 18.95 14.44 2.92
N GLY A 189 19.06 13.44 3.80
CA GLY A 189 17.93 12.68 4.36
C GLY A 189 17.29 11.70 3.38
N VAL A 190 17.89 11.45 2.21
CA VAL A 190 17.45 10.42 1.26
C VAL A 190 18.59 9.42 1.05
N VAL A 191 18.35 8.17 1.43
CA VAL A 191 19.28 7.07 1.23
C VAL A 191 18.79 6.23 0.06
N VAL A 192 19.56 6.22 -1.04
CA VAL A 192 19.33 5.37 -2.21
C VAL A 192 20.36 4.26 -2.21
N THR A 193 19.90 3.01 -2.23
CA THR A 193 20.75 1.82 -2.29
C THR A 193 20.48 1.10 -3.60
N ARG A 194 21.53 0.75 -4.36
CA ARG A 194 21.41 -0.15 -5.50
C ARG A 194 21.25 -1.58 -4.99
N CYS A 195 20.28 -2.31 -5.52
CA CYS A 195 19.98 -3.69 -5.13
C CYS A 195 19.57 -4.51 -6.35
N GLU A 196 19.49 -5.83 -6.18
CA GLU A 196 18.82 -6.74 -7.09
C GLU A 196 17.81 -7.53 -6.25
N ASP A 197 16.58 -7.03 -6.20
CA ASP A 197 15.55 -7.52 -5.27
C ASP A 197 14.21 -7.67 -5.97
N VAL A 198 13.34 -8.51 -5.41
CA VAL A 198 11.97 -8.75 -5.89
C VAL A 198 10.99 -8.29 -4.83
N VAL A 199 10.16 -7.31 -5.17
CA VAL A 199 9.12 -6.78 -4.29
C VAL A 199 7.78 -7.39 -4.69
N CYS A 200 7.16 -8.12 -3.78
CA CYS A 200 5.78 -8.57 -3.94
C CYS A 200 4.81 -7.45 -3.52
N LEU A 201 4.05 -6.92 -4.48
CA LEU A 201 3.02 -5.90 -4.25
C LEU A 201 1.67 -6.42 -4.73
N GLY A 202 0.73 -6.63 -3.81
CA GLY A 202 -0.61 -7.16 -4.11
C GLY A 202 -0.60 -8.54 -4.79
N GLY A 203 0.36 -9.41 -4.46
CA GLY A 203 0.49 -10.73 -5.08
C GLY A 203 1.08 -10.71 -6.49
N THR A 204 1.67 -9.59 -6.90
CA THR A 204 2.46 -9.48 -8.13
C THR A 204 3.91 -9.16 -7.79
N ASP A 205 4.83 -9.88 -8.39
CA ASP A 205 6.27 -9.69 -8.18
C ASP A 205 6.82 -8.64 -9.15
N TYR A 206 7.57 -7.68 -8.61
CA TYR A 206 8.24 -6.63 -9.35
C TYR A 206 9.74 -6.69 -9.08
N SER A 207 10.54 -6.82 -10.13
CA SER A 207 11.99 -6.63 -10.02
C SER A 207 12.29 -5.16 -9.74
N CYS A 208 13.21 -4.90 -8.82
CA CYS A 208 13.69 -3.55 -8.55
C CYS A 208 15.21 -3.50 -8.46
N SER A 209 15.78 -2.42 -8.98
CA SER A 209 17.23 -2.18 -8.99
C SER A 209 17.68 -1.17 -7.93
N PHE A 210 16.71 -0.49 -7.31
CA PHE A 210 16.96 0.54 -6.31
C PHE A 210 15.98 0.43 -5.15
N SER A 211 16.48 0.68 -3.95
CA SER A 211 15.70 0.82 -2.74
C SER A 211 15.92 2.20 -2.13
N VAL A 212 14.84 2.83 -1.65
CA VAL A 212 14.89 4.20 -1.13
C VAL A 212 14.22 4.34 0.22
N ILE A 213 14.98 4.89 1.16
CA ILE A 213 14.54 5.26 2.50
C ILE A 213 14.73 6.77 2.68
N VAL A 214 13.74 7.42 3.28
CA VAL A 214 13.81 8.83 3.68
C VAL A 214 13.82 8.87 5.19
N GLU A 215 14.82 9.52 5.76
CA GLU A 215 15.12 9.51 7.21
C GLU A 215 14.22 10.40 8.05
#